data_AF-A0A969FLD5-F1
#
_entry.id   AF-A0A969FLD5-F1
#
_cell.length_a   1.000
_cell.length_b   1.000
_cell.length_c   1.000
_cell.angle_alpha   90.00
_cell.angle_beta   90.00
_cell.angle_gamma   90.00
#
_symmetry.space_group_name_H-M   'P 1'
#
loop_
_entity.id
_entity.type
_entity.pdbx_description
1 polymer ?
#
loop_
_entity_poly.entity_id
_entity_poly.type
_entity_poly.pdbx_seq_one_letter_code
_entity_poly.pdbx_strand_id
1 'polypeptide(L)' 'MAQAPEPTITPTLTEPKLGFNRYSERLNGRAAMLGFILALIIEYTSHEGLLTWLGLI' A
#
# COMPACT_ATOMS: atom_id res chain seq x y z
N MET A 1 40.33 9.78 29.39
CA MET A 1 39.40 9.17 28.42
C MET A 1 38.69 10.32 27.71
N ALA A 2 39.12 10.70 26.50
CA ALA A 2 38.47 11.79 25.76
C ALA A 2 37.18 11.26 25.12
N GLN A 3 36.04 11.87 25.45
CA GLN A 3 34.74 11.56 24.85
C GLN A 3 34.75 11.99 23.38
N ALA A 4 34.45 11.08 22.46
CA ALA A 4 34.24 11.41 21.06
C ALA A 4 33.00 12.34 20.95
N PRO A 5 33.02 13.37 20.08
CA PRO A 5 31.89 14.26 19.92
C PRO A 5 30.69 13.49 19.35
N GLU A 6 29.56 13.51 20.05
CA GLU A 6 28.30 12.96 19.54
C GLU A 6 27.78 13.85 18.39
N PRO A 7 27.39 13.27 17.25
CA PRO A 7 26.86 14.04 16.13
C PRO A 7 25.48 14.61 16.48
N THR A 8 25.37 15.94 16.55
CA THR A 8 24.15 16.69 16.93
C THR A 8 23.03 16.63 15.89
N ILE A 9 23.28 16.19 14.66
CA ILE A 9 22.27 16.19 13.58
C ILE A 9 22.10 14.77 13.04
N THR A 10 20.97 14.14 13.36
CA THR A 10 20.48 12.99 12.59
C THR A 10 20.03 13.52 11.23
N PRO A 11 20.64 13.11 10.10
CA PRO A 11 20.17 13.54 8.79
C PRO A 11 18.72 13.06 8.63
N THR A 12 17.80 14.00 8.42
CA THR A 12 16.42 13.68 8.03
C THR A 12 16.47 12.99 6.68
N LEU A 13 16.47 11.65 6.69
CA LEU A 13 16.33 10.84 5.50
C LEU A 13 14.99 11.22 4.86
N THR A 14 15.06 12.02 3.79
CA THR A 14 13.87 12.36 3.01
C THR A 14 13.46 11.07 2.32
N GLU A 15 12.48 10.37 2.92
CA GLU A 15 12.03 9.09 2.40
C GLU A 15 11.58 9.29 0.95
N PRO A 16 12.16 8.56 -0.01
CA PRO A 16 11.89 8.79 -1.43
C PRO A 16 10.39 8.64 -1.67
N LYS A 17 9.77 9.75 -2.09
CA LYS A 17 8.32 9.89 -2.25
C LYS A 17 7.76 9.04 -3.40
N LEU A 18 8.63 8.51 -4.24
CA LEU A 18 8.34 7.62 -5.37
C LEU A 18 8.89 6.22 -5.10
N GLY A 19 8.05 5.20 -5.27
CA GLY A 19 8.39 3.79 -5.05
C GLY A 19 7.66 3.18 -3.85
N PHE A 20 8.21 2.07 -3.34
CA PHE A 20 7.73 1.36 -2.15
C PHE A 20 8.16 2.12 -0.89
N ASN A 21 7.42 3.18 -0.56
CA ASN A 21 7.53 3.87 0.72
C ASN A 21 6.31 3.60 1.60
N ARG A 22 6.43 3.86 2.90
CA ARG A 22 5.39 3.59 3.89
C ARG A 22 4.06 4.28 3.58
N TYR A 23 4.10 5.44 2.93
CA TYR A 23 2.88 6.14 2.52
C TYR A 23 2.17 5.41 1.37
N SER A 24 2.90 5.05 0.31
CA SER A 24 2.39 4.27 -0.83
C SER A 24 1.82 2.92 -0.39
N GLU A 25 2.49 2.22 0.53
CA GLU A 25 2.02 0.93 1.06
C GLU A 25 0.68 1.07 1.80
N ARG A 26 0.53 2.10 2.63
CA ARG A 26 -0.73 2.36 3.35
C ARG A 26 -1.85 2.75 2.39
N LEU A 27 -1.55 3.55 1.37
CA LEU A 27 -2.53 3.94 0.35
C LEU A 27 -2.99 2.72 -0.46
N ASN A 28 -2.03 1.92 -0.96
CA ASN A 28 -2.31 0.70 -1.72
C ASN A 28 -3.07 -0.34 -0.90
N GLY A 29 -2.72 -0.50 0.38
CA GLY A 29 -3.45 -1.40 1.28
C GLY A 29 -4.92 -1.01 1.45
N ARG A 30 -5.22 0.29 1.57
CA ARG A 30 -6.61 0.78 1.63
C ARG A 30 -7.35 0.55 0.30
N ALA A 31 -6.70 0.83 -0.82
CA ALA A 31 -7.26 0.57 -2.14
C ALA A 31 -7.58 -0.93 -2.32
N ALA A 32 -6.70 -1.82 -1.84
CA ALA A 32 -6.92 -3.26 -1.86
C ALA A 32 -8.11 -3.69 -0.99
N MET A 33 -8.27 -3.14 0.23
CA MET A 33 -9.44 -3.42 1.08
C MET A 33 -10.76 -3.01 0.39
N LEU A 34 -10.79 -1.83 -0.24
CA LEU A 34 -11.96 -1.38 -1.00
C LEU A 34 -12.21 -2.26 -2.23
N GLY A 35 -11.16 -2.60 -2.98
CA GLY A 35 -11.25 -3.47 -4.15
C GLY A 35 -11.80 -4.86 -3.79
N PHE A 36 -11.38 -5.43 -2.65
CA PHE A 36 -11.87 -6.72 -2.19
C PHE A 36 -13.35 -6.68 -1.81
N ILE A 37 -13.79 -5.64 -1.09
CA ILE A 37 -15.22 -5.48 -0.75
C ILE A 37 -16.06 -5.31 -2.02
N LEU A 38 -15.59 -4.49 -2.96
CA LEU A 38 -16.27 -4.30 -4.25
C LEU A 38 -16.34 -5.61 -5.06
N ALA A 39 -15.27 -6.41 -5.07
CA ALA A 39 -15.27 -7.73 -5.70
C ALA A 39 -16.39 -8.62 -5.14
N LEU A 40 -16.51 -8.71 -3.81
CA LEU A 40 -17.57 -9.50 -3.17
C LEU A 40 -18.98 -8.98 -3.50
N ILE A 41 -19.16 -7.65 -3.55
CA ILE A 41 -20.44 -7.04 -3.93
C ILE A 41 -20.79 -7.43 -5.37
N ILE A 42 -19.84 -7.30 -6.30
CA ILE A 42 -20.03 -7.64 -7.72
C ILE A 42 -20.39 -9.13 -7.85
N GLU A 43 -19.63 -10.03 -7.22
CA GLU A 43 -19.92 -11.47 -7.25
C GLU A 43 -21.32 -11.79 -6.71
N TYR A 44 -21.71 -11.12 -5.61
CA TYR A 44 -23.04 -11.30 -5.03
C TYR A 44 -24.16 -10.79 -5.95
N THR A 45 -23.99 -9.64 -6.60
CA THR A 45 -25.01 -9.04 -7.47
C THR A 45 -25.09 -9.67 -8.86
N SER A 46 -23.95 -10.09 -9.42
CA SER A 46 -23.85 -10.65 -10.77
C SER A 46 -24.08 -12.17 -10.78
N HIS A 47 -23.98 -12.83 -9.62
CA HIS A 47 -24.07 -14.28 -9.47
C HIS A 47 -23.02 -15.08 -10.25
N GLU A 48 -21.93 -14.45 -10.65
CA GLU A 48 -20.78 -15.04 -11.33
C GLU A 48 -19.49 -14.57 -10.67
N GLY A 49 -18.41 -15.35 -10.80
CA GLY A 49 -17.12 -15.01 -10.20
C GLY A 49 -16.49 -13.75 -10.81
N LEU A 50 -15.70 -13.00 -10.04
CA LEU A 50 -15.10 -11.73 -10.49
C LEU A 50 -14.31 -11.86 -11.80
N LEU A 51 -13.57 -12.96 -11.96
CA LEU A 51 -12.74 -13.18 -13.16
C LEU A 51 -13.59 -13.42 -14.41
N THR A 52 -14.72 -14.11 -14.27
CA THR A 52 -15.71 -14.30 -15.35
C THR A 52 -16.39 -12.99 -15.68
N TRP A 53 -16.78 -12.21 -14.67
CA TRP A 53 -17.34 -10.87 -14.85
C TRP A 53 -16.37 -9.91 -15.58
N LEU A 54 -15.06 -10.03 -15.33
CA LEU A 54 -14.01 -9.29 -16.04
C LEU A 54 -13.71 -9.86 -17.45
N GLY A 55 -14.30 -10.99 -17.84
CA GLY A 55 -14.06 -11.65 -19.13
C GLY A 55 -12.67 -12.27 -19.28
N LEU A 56 -12.03 -12.63 -18.16
CA LEU A 56 -10.67 -13.18 -18.16
C LEU A 56 -10.65 -14.71 -18.26
N ILE A 57 -11.76 -15.38 -17.94
CA ILE A 57 -11.94 -16.83 -18.02
C ILE A 57 -13.34 -17.19 -18.50
#